data_AF-A0A7K8ZZM1-F1
#
_entry.id   AF-A0A7K8ZZM1-F1
#
_cell.length_a   1.000
_cell.length_b   1.000
_cell.length_c   1.000
_cell.angle_alpha   90.00
_cell.angle_beta   90.00
_cell.angle_gamma   90.00
#
_symmetry.space_group_name_H-M   'P 1'
#
loop_
_entity.id
_entity.type
_entity.pdbx_description
1 polymer ?
#
loop_
_entity_poly.entity_id
_entity_poly.type
_entity_poly.pdbx_seq_one_letter_code
_entity_poly.pdbx_strand_id
1 'polypeptide(L)' 'TGQVLRCDATVDLIDGIQIVSTTRELYVEDCPLQLKIVALDSEGNTFSTLAGLVFDWTIVEDPEAGGFSDHHSALR' A
#
# COMPACT_ATOMS: atom_id res chain seq x y z
N THR A 1 -23.17 -6.84 32.07
CA THR A 1 -24.03 -6.04 31.15
C THR A 1 -24.21 -6.84 29.88
N GLY A 2 -25.44 -7.29 29.57
CA GLY A 2 -25.74 -8.23 28.48
C GLY A 2 -26.29 -7.55 27.23
N GLN A 3 -25.52 -6.67 26.60
CA GLN A 3 -25.93 -5.98 25.38
C GLN A 3 -25.43 -6.74 24.14
N VAL A 4 -26.33 -6.93 23.17
CA VAL A 4 -26.02 -7.53 21.87
C VAL A 4 -25.98 -6.42 20.84
N LEU A 5 -24.84 -6.25 20.18
CA LEU A 5 -24.70 -5.38 19.02
C LEU A 5 -24.90 -6.20 17.75
N ARG A 6 -25.62 -5.63 16.78
CA ARG A 6 -25.80 -6.18 15.44
C ARG A 6 -25.32 -5.12 14.45
N CYS A 7 -24.54 -5.53 13.46
CA CYS A 7 -24.16 -4.71 12.33
C CYS A 7 -24.32 -5.53 11.05
N ASP A 8 -24.60 -4.83 9.96
CA ASP A 8 -24.60 -5.40 8.62
C ASP A 8 -23.25 -5.10 7.96
N ALA A 9 -22.76 -6.03 7.14
CA ALA A 9 -21.56 -5.86 6.34
C ALA A 9 -21.89 -6.25 4.89
N THR A 10 -21.50 -5.39 3.95
CA THR A 10 -21.58 -5.66 2.51
C THR A 10 -20.24 -6.20 2.05
N VAL A 11 -20.27 -7.25 1.22
CA VAL A 11 -19.07 -7.87 0.63
C VAL A 11 -19.10 -7.63 -0.86
N ASP A 12 -17.94 -7.32 -1.44
CA ASP A 12 -17.74 -7.17 -2.87
C ASP A 12 -16.37 -7.73 -3.31
N LEU A 13 -16.11 -7.72 -4.62
CA LEU A 13 -14.87 -8.15 -5.25
C LEU A 13 -13.86 -7.00 -5.33
N ILE A 14 -12.60 -7.30 -5.01
CA ILE A 14 -11.50 -6.37 -5.21
C ILE A 14 -11.17 -6.34 -6.71
N ASP A 15 -11.32 -5.17 -7.33
CA ASP A 15 -10.94 -4.91 -8.71
C ASP A 15 -9.48 -4.41 -8.81
N GLY A 16 -9.03 -3.63 -7.83
CA GLY A 16 -7.66 -3.10 -7.81
C GLY A 16 -7.06 -2.95 -6.41
N ILE A 17 -5.74 -3.06 -6.32
CA ILE A 17 -4.96 -2.81 -5.10
C ILE A 17 -3.92 -1.74 -5.41
N GLN A 18 -3.85 -0.72 -4.55
CA GLN A 18 -2.93 0.40 -4.70
C GLN A 18 -2.13 0.62 -3.43
N ILE A 19 -0.87 1.04 -3.60
CA ILE A 19 -0.02 1.53 -2.53
C ILE A 19 -0.16 3.05 -2.48
N VAL A 20 -0.50 3.59 -1.32
CA VAL A 20 -0.60 5.01 -1.05
C VAL A 20 0.48 5.40 -0.04
N SER A 21 1.29 6.38 -0.42
CA SER A 21 2.40 6.87 0.38
C SER A 21 2.54 8.38 0.19
N THR A 22 3.03 9.08 1.22
CA THR A 22 3.48 10.48 1.10
C THR A 22 4.93 10.59 0.65
N THR A 23 5.63 9.47 0.56
CA THR A 23 7.07 9.38 0.26
C THR A 23 7.28 8.91 -1.17
N ARG A 24 8.04 9.70 -1.93
CA ARG A 24 8.36 9.44 -3.35
C ARG A 24 9.60 8.56 -3.54
N GLU A 25 10.58 8.67 -2.65
CA GLU A 25 11.87 7.95 -2.73
C GLU A 25 12.08 7.16 -1.44
N LEU A 26 12.45 5.89 -1.56
CA LEU A 26 12.69 5.00 -0.42
C LEU A 26 14.18 4.72 -0.32
N TYR A 27 14.75 5.06 0.83
CA TYR A 27 16.15 4.78 1.16
C TYR A 27 16.21 3.64 2.19
N VAL A 28 17.05 2.64 1.94
CA VAL A 28 17.11 1.40 2.75
C VAL A 28 17.57 1.66 4.18
N GLU A 29 18.47 2.63 4.35
CA GLU A 29 19.11 2.94 5.65
C GLU A 29 18.19 3.69 6.64
N ASP A 30 17.06 4.24 6.18
CA ASP A 30 16.22 5.19 6.93
C ASP A 30 14.84 4.62 7.38
N CYS A 31 14.60 3.31 7.29
CA CYS A 31 13.26 2.76 7.51
C CYS A 31 12.97 2.38 8.98
N PRO A 32 11.75 2.68 9.50
CA PRO A 32 10.55 2.10 8.91
C PRO A 32 9.51 3.15 8.48
N LEU A 33 9.28 3.23 7.17
CA LEU A 33 8.16 3.93 6.58
C LEU A 33 6.90 3.05 6.62
N GLN A 34 5.76 3.66 6.94
CA GLN A 34 4.48 2.98 6.84
C GLN A 34 3.90 3.16 5.44
N LEU A 35 3.97 2.11 4.63
CA LEU A 35 3.22 2.02 3.37
C LEU A 35 1.77 1.61 3.69
N LYS A 36 0.81 2.34 3.12
CA LYS A 36 -0.61 2.00 3.23
C LYS A 36 -1.07 1.35 1.93
N ILE A 37 -1.85 0.28 2.05
CA ILE A 37 -2.59 -0.27 0.92
C ILE A 37 -4.05 0.15 0.98
N VAL A 38 -4.64 0.30 -0.20
CA VAL A 38 -6.10 0.43 -0.38
C VAL A 38 -6.53 -0.56 -1.46
N ALA A 39 -7.71 -1.15 -1.30
CA ALA A 39 -8.35 -1.92 -2.34
C ALA A 39 -9.57 -1.17 -2.85
N LEU A 40 -9.81 -1.28 -4.15
CA LEU A 40 -10.89 -0.63 -4.86
C LEU A 40 -11.82 -1.68 -5.47
N ASP A 41 -13.12 -1.41 -5.50
CA ASP A 41 -14.09 -2.14 -6.32
C ASP A 41 -14.10 -1.60 -7.77
N SER A 42 -14.93 -2.19 -8.62
CA SER A 42 -15.05 -1.78 -10.03
C SER A 42 -15.63 -0.36 -10.24
N GLU A 43 -16.25 0.21 -9.21
CA GLU A 43 -16.80 1.57 -9.23
C GLU A 43 -15.79 2.60 -8.67
N GLY A 44 -14.66 2.13 -8.14
CA GLY A 44 -13.62 2.95 -7.54
C GLY A 44 -13.83 3.27 -6.05
N ASN A 45 -14.78 2.61 -5.37
CA ASN A 45 -14.94 2.78 -3.93
C ASN A 45 -13.86 2.01 -3.17
N THR A 46 -13.47 2.53 -2.01
CA THR A 46 -12.46 1.87 -1.17
C THR A 46 -13.09 0.89 -0.19
N PHE A 47 -12.54 -0.32 -0.11
CA PHE A 47 -12.89 -1.29 0.93
C PHE A 47 -12.60 -0.72 2.32
N SER A 48 -13.54 -0.88 3.23
CA SER A 48 -13.42 -0.35 4.60
C SER A 48 -12.36 -1.09 5.43
N THR A 49 -12.05 -2.34 5.09
CA THR A 49 -11.00 -3.13 5.74
C THR A 49 -10.43 -4.19 4.80
N LEU A 50 -9.13 -4.48 4.95
CA LEU A 50 -8.42 -5.60 4.33
C LEU A 50 -7.89 -6.60 5.37
N ALA A 51 -8.36 -6.48 6.61
CA ALA A 51 -7.95 -7.37 7.69
C ALA A 51 -8.26 -8.83 7.32
N GLY A 52 -7.28 -9.71 7.54
CA GLY A 52 -7.37 -11.14 7.20
C GLY A 52 -6.82 -11.49 5.82
N LEU A 53 -6.51 -10.52 4.97
CA LEU A 53 -5.75 -10.75 3.74
C LEU A 53 -4.25 -10.72 4.03
N VAL A 54 -3.51 -11.65 3.42
CA VAL A 54 -2.05 -11.72 3.50
C VAL A 54 -1.47 -11.21 2.18
N PHE A 55 -0.46 -10.38 2.28
CA PHE A 55 0.24 -9.79 1.13
C PHE A 55 1.69 -10.23 1.15
N ASP A 56 2.13 -10.81 0.04
CA ASP A 56 3.55 -11.04 -0.25
C ASP A 56 4.11 -9.81 -0.94
N TRP A 57 5.20 -9.27 -0.40
CA TRP A 57 5.84 -8.06 -0.88
C TRP A 57 7.16 -8.38 -1.57
N THR A 58 7.35 -7.82 -2.75
CA THR A 58 8.60 -7.93 -3.51
C THR A 58 9.00 -6.56 -4.03
N ILE A 59 10.27 -6.22 -3.88
CA ILE A 59 10.86 -5.04 -4.52
C ILE A 59 11.31 -5.48 -5.91
N VAL A 60 10.85 -4.78 -6.94
CA VAL A 60 11.19 -5.05 -8.34
C VAL A 60 11.86 -3.81 -8.91
N GLU A 61 12.96 -3.99 -9.63
CA GLU A 61 13.61 -2.90 -10.36
C GLU A 61 12.69 -2.42 -11.49
N ASP A 62 12.51 -1.11 -11.59
CA ASP A 62 11.76 -0.51 -12.68
C ASP A 62 12.60 -0.55 -13.98
N PRO A 63 12.17 -1.28 -15.02
CA PRO A 63 12.93 -1.41 -16.27
C PRO A 63 13.05 -0.08 -17.03
N GLU A 64 12.22 0.93 -16.73
CA GLU A 64 12.27 2.25 -17.36
C GLU A 64 13.03 3.31 -16.53
N ALA A 65 13.49 2.96 -15.32
CA ALA A 65 14.16 3.90 -14.40
C ALA A 65 15.64 4.20 -14.73
N GLY A 66 16.14 3.79 -15.90
CA GLY A 66 17.54 3.98 -16.33
C GLY A 66 18.02 5.44 -16.46
N GLY A 67 17.19 6.43 -16.11
CA GLY A 67 17.52 7.85 -16.13
C GLY A 67 17.60 8.55 -14.76
N PHE A 68 17.29 7.88 -13.64
CA PHE A 68 17.43 8.49 -12.32
C PHE A 68 18.90 8.44 -11.88
N SER A 69 19.65 9.52 -12.11
CA SER A 69 21.01 9.64 -11.58
C SER A 69 20.97 9.75 -10.06
N ASP A 70 21.62 8.82 -9.39
CA ASP A 70 21.77 8.78 -7.94
C ASP A 70 22.70 9.94 -7.47
N HIS A 71 22.09 11.10 -7.19
CA HIS A 71 22.77 12.32 -6.78
C HIS A 71 23.40 12.25 -5.38
N HIS A 72 23.23 11.15 -4.64
CA HIS A 72 23.77 10.99 -3.29
C HIS A 72 25.21 10.40 -3.27
N SER A 73 25.75 9.99 -4.41
CA SER A 73 27.13 9.46 -4.49
C SER A 73 28.25 10.51 -4.29
N ALA A 74 27.91 11.79 -4.01
CA ALA A 74 28.84 12.91 -4.03
C ALA A 74 29.23 13.50 -2.65
N LEU A 75 28.88 12.88 -1.52
CA LEU A 75 29.35 13.32 -0.20
C LEU A 75 30.14 12.22 0.48
N ARG A 76 31.43 12.15 0.15
CA ARG A 76 32.48 11.49 0.93
C ARG A 76 33.49 12.51 1.40
#